data_AF-A0A943GNA0-F1
#
_entry.id   AF-A0A943GNA0-F1
#
_cell.length_a   1.000
_cell.length_b   1.000
_cell.length_c   1.000
_cell.angle_alpha   90.00
_cell.angle_beta   90.00
_cell.angle_gamma   90.00
#
_symmetry.space_group_name_H-M   'P 1'
#
loop_
_entity.id
_entity.type
_entity.pdbx_description
1 polymer ?
#
loop_
_entity_poly.entity_id
_entity_poly.type
_entity_poly.pdbx_seq_one_letter_code
_entity_poly.pdbx_strand_id
1 'polypeptide(L)'
;MSTSAYDSTMTNSRDLESLRTRLWRLSSMLTCGVLAVALVGTWVANAVVMANSNRSILLNVLGQAVTPGDLMWAQEHADARVDYALDDRYRENAKQGQDQGQFPWPYGTASDSAAASGPIPADSFRVAVFDDGGVAFLDSGQYVMSYEDTVSLVERAIDVRADGGPKMPEQISKVSGSTWLWTTQISATNPVYDPADPESSVITLYASGDLSDYGNDGLVAARVFAFVDITPSVTQLKWLALVLGVAGVAGCAVLVLVCRKIIDRALVPVAESQARQREFLIKASHELKTPMASLSSNLDALVANSAETVASQERWTKNMREDIDELADRTCRLLDLVTDPERGDSKA
;
A
#
# COMPACT_ATOMS: atom_id res chain seq x y z
N MET A 1 -19.25 22.15 -61.32
CA MET A 1 -19.27 20.67 -61.29
C MET A 1 -18.00 20.24 -60.56
N SER A 2 -17.97 19.60 -59.41
CA SER A 2 -18.96 19.12 -58.45
C SER A 2 -18.19 18.92 -57.14
N THR A 3 -18.84 19.15 -55.99
CA THR A 3 -18.59 18.46 -54.71
C THR A 3 -17.14 18.40 -54.16
N SER A 4 -16.77 19.37 -53.32
CA SER A 4 -15.73 19.16 -52.28
C SER A 4 -16.10 19.91 -50.99
N ALA A 5 -17.32 19.68 -50.50
CA ALA A 5 -17.82 20.27 -49.25
C ALA A 5 -18.31 19.19 -48.26
N TYR A 6 -17.87 17.94 -48.42
CA TYR A 6 -18.41 16.81 -47.67
C TYR A 6 -17.33 15.93 -47.01
N ASP A 7 -16.25 16.52 -46.50
CA ASP A 7 -15.18 15.74 -45.81
C ASP A 7 -14.75 16.32 -44.45
N SER A 8 -15.35 17.42 -43.99
CA SER A 8 -14.98 18.06 -42.72
C SER A 8 -15.88 17.69 -41.53
N THR A 9 -16.96 16.94 -41.75
CA THR A 9 -17.90 16.52 -40.69
C THR A 9 -17.62 15.12 -40.13
N MET A 10 -17.03 14.20 -40.90
CA MET A 10 -16.70 12.83 -40.46
C MET A 10 -15.37 12.71 -39.70
N THR A 11 -14.46 13.67 -39.85
CA THR A 11 -13.16 13.71 -39.17
C THR A 11 -13.27 14.16 -37.71
N ASN A 12 -14.18 15.11 -37.42
CA ASN A 12 -14.28 15.73 -36.09
C ASN A 12 -14.96 14.84 -35.03
N SER A 13 -15.96 14.04 -35.41
CA SER A 13 -16.65 13.14 -34.47
C SER A 13 -15.78 11.97 -34.01
N ARG A 14 -15.00 11.37 -34.93
CA ARG A 14 -14.03 10.31 -34.59
C ARG A 14 -12.90 10.82 -33.70
N ASP A 15 -12.42 12.04 -33.91
CA ASP A 15 -11.39 12.65 -33.06
C ASP A 15 -11.91 12.94 -31.65
N LEU A 16 -13.15 13.43 -31.51
CA LEU A 16 -13.80 13.65 -30.22
C LEU A 16 -14.07 12.35 -29.46
N GLU A 17 -14.52 11.29 -30.14
CA GLU A 17 -14.66 9.96 -29.53
C GLU A 17 -13.31 9.39 -29.09
N SER A 18 -12.25 9.58 -29.89
CA SER A 18 -10.90 9.12 -29.54
C SER A 18 -10.32 9.88 -28.35
N LEU A 19 -10.50 11.21 -28.30
CA LEU A 19 -10.09 12.09 -27.20
C LEU A 19 -10.84 11.73 -25.92
N ARG A 20 -12.16 11.54 -26.00
CA ARG A 20 -12.99 11.07 -24.87
C ARG A 20 -12.51 9.73 -24.35
N THR A 21 -12.20 8.78 -25.22
CA THR A 21 -11.72 7.45 -24.84
C THR A 21 -10.33 7.51 -24.19
N ARG A 22 -9.43 8.36 -24.70
CA ARG A 22 -8.09 8.58 -24.12
C ARG A 22 -8.16 9.25 -22.75
N LEU A 23 -8.94 10.33 -22.61
CA LEU A 23 -9.16 11.02 -21.33
C LEU A 23 -9.79 10.08 -20.29
N TRP A 24 -10.71 9.22 -20.72
CA TRP A 24 -11.32 8.20 -19.87
C TRP A 24 -10.29 7.17 -19.39
N ARG A 25 -9.47 6.63 -20.28
CA ARG A 25 -8.42 5.66 -19.91
C ARG A 25 -7.40 6.28 -18.96
N LEU A 26 -6.94 7.48 -19.25
CA LEU A 26 -5.91 8.16 -18.44
C LEU A 26 -6.44 8.54 -17.05
N SER A 27 -7.63 9.15 -16.96
CA SER A 27 -8.23 9.51 -15.67
C SER A 27 -8.52 8.28 -14.81
N SER A 28 -9.07 7.22 -15.41
CA SER A 28 -9.36 5.98 -14.70
C SER A 28 -8.09 5.24 -14.26
N MET A 29 -7.03 5.24 -15.07
CA MET A 29 -5.74 4.64 -14.69
C MET A 29 -5.09 5.41 -13.53
N LEU A 30 -5.18 6.74 -13.54
CA LEU A 30 -4.60 7.58 -12.50
C LEU A 30 -5.34 7.40 -11.16
N THR A 31 -6.68 7.41 -11.16
CA THR A 31 -7.47 7.21 -9.93
C THR A 31 -7.31 5.80 -9.36
N CYS A 32 -7.33 4.76 -10.20
CA CYS A 32 -7.08 3.39 -9.78
C CYS A 32 -5.64 3.21 -9.27
N GLY A 33 -4.67 3.86 -9.91
CA GLY A 33 -3.28 3.85 -9.49
C GLY A 33 -3.08 4.48 -8.11
N VAL A 34 -3.69 5.64 -7.86
CA VAL A 34 -3.64 6.30 -6.54
C VAL A 34 -4.27 5.42 -5.45
N LEU A 35 -5.43 4.82 -5.74
CA LEU A 35 -6.08 3.90 -4.80
C LEU A 35 -5.17 2.69 -4.49
N ALA A 36 -4.57 2.09 -5.52
CA ALA A 36 -3.67 0.94 -5.35
C ALA A 36 -2.46 1.31 -4.48
N VAL A 37 -1.81 2.45 -4.74
CA VAL A 37 -0.67 2.93 -3.94
C VAL A 37 -1.09 3.17 -2.49
N ALA A 38 -2.26 3.77 -2.25
CA ALA A 38 -2.76 3.99 -0.89
C ALA A 38 -3.00 2.67 -0.15
N LEU A 39 -3.66 1.69 -0.78
CA LEU A 39 -3.95 0.38 -0.19
C LEU A 39 -2.66 -0.41 0.09
N VAL A 40 -1.70 -0.39 -0.83
CA VAL A 40 -0.37 -0.99 -0.61
C VAL A 40 0.34 -0.30 0.55
N GLY A 41 0.30 1.04 0.62
CA GLY A 41 0.85 1.80 1.73
C GLY A 41 0.23 1.42 3.08
N THR A 42 -1.10 1.26 3.13
CA THR A 42 -1.80 0.78 4.33
C THR A 42 -1.37 -0.63 4.72
N TRP A 43 -1.26 -1.54 3.75
CA TRP A 43 -0.81 -2.91 4.01
C TRP A 43 0.62 -2.94 4.55
N VAL A 44 1.55 -2.19 3.93
CA VAL A 44 2.95 -2.09 4.36
C VAL A 44 3.06 -1.51 5.77
N ALA A 45 2.31 -0.45 6.07
CA ALA A 45 2.30 0.14 7.42
C ALA A 45 1.85 -0.89 8.48
N ASN A 46 0.80 -1.67 8.18
CA ASN A 46 0.34 -2.74 9.07
C ASN A 46 1.37 -3.87 9.20
N ALA A 47 2.04 -4.25 8.10
CA ALA A 47 3.11 -5.25 8.13
C ALA A 47 4.27 -4.83 9.05
N VAL A 48 4.68 -3.55 8.98
CA VAL A 48 5.74 -2.99 9.83
C VAL A 48 5.32 -2.97 11.30
N VAL A 49 4.09 -2.53 11.59
CA VAL A 49 3.55 -2.54 12.96
C VAL A 49 3.52 -3.97 13.51
N MET A 50 3.08 -4.95 12.72
CA MET A 50 3.03 -6.35 13.14
C MET A 50 4.42 -6.92 13.38
N ALA A 51 5.40 -6.59 12.53
CA ALA A 51 6.79 -7.01 12.72
C ALA A 51 7.39 -6.42 14.02
N ASN A 52 7.14 -5.15 14.30
CA ASN A 52 7.59 -4.49 15.53
C ASN A 52 6.89 -5.08 16.77
N SER A 53 5.60 -5.38 16.67
CA SER A 53 4.83 -6.02 17.75
C SER A 53 5.37 -7.42 18.05
N ASN A 54 5.58 -8.26 17.02
CA ASN A 54 6.18 -9.58 17.18
C ASN A 54 7.58 -9.50 17.82
N ARG A 55 8.39 -8.50 17.41
CA ARG A 55 9.70 -8.26 18.02
C ARG A 55 9.60 -7.82 19.48
N SER A 56 8.62 -6.98 19.84
CA SER A 56 8.42 -6.60 21.25
C SER A 56 7.97 -7.78 22.11
N ILE A 57 7.13 -8.67 21.58
CA ILE A 57 6.72 -9.89 22.27
C ILE A 57 7.95 -10.79 22.47
N LEU A 58 8.75 -10.98 21.42
CA LEU A 58 9.97 -11.77 21.49
C LEU A 58 10.97 -11.22 22.52
N LEU A 59 11.16 -9.89 22.55
CA LEU A 59 12.00 -9.24 23.55
C LEU A 59 11.41 -9.34 24.96
N ASN A 60 10.09 -9.34 25.12
CA ASN A 60 9.45 -9.59 26.40
C ASN A 60 9.68 -11.03 26.88
N VAL A 61 9.60 -12.02 25.98
CA VAL A 61 9.90 -13.43 26.30
C VAL A 61 11.37 -13.61 26.68
N LEU A 62 12.30 -12.99 25.95
CA LEU A 62 13.71 -12.96 26.35
C LEU A 62 13.97 -12.22 27.66
N GLY A 63 13.28 -11.09 27.86
CA GLY A 63 13.46 -10.20 29.00
C GLY A 63 12.85 -10.71 30.30
N GLN A 64 12.01 -11.75 30.24
CA GLN A 64 11.61 -12.51 31.41
C GLN A 64 12.86 -13.13 32.05
N ALA A 65 13.16 -12.73 33.28
CA ALA A 65 14.40 -13.10 33.95
C ALA A 65 14.56 -14.62 33.97
N VAL A 66 15.63 -15.12 33.33
CA VAL A 66 16.18 -16.43 33.64
C VAL A 66 16.88 -16.27 34.98
N THR A 67 16.32 -16.85 36.03
CA THR A 67 16.94 -16.72 37.35
C THR A 67 18.25 -17.50 37.40
N PRO A 68 19.20 -17.14 38.29
CA PRO A 68 20.39 -17.96 38.51
C PRO A 68 20.05 -19.43 38.78
N GLY A 69 18.97 -19.68 39.53
CA GLY A 69 18.46 -21.02 39.81
C GLY A 69 17.99 -21.76 38.55
N ASP A 70 17.27 -21.09 37.65
CA ASP A 70 16.82 -21.70 36.39
C ASP A 70 18.00 -22.08 35.49
N LEU A 71 19.05 -21.23 35.45
CA LEU A 71 20.23 -21.47 34.64
C LEU A 71 21.08 -22.63 35.20
N MET A 72 21.23 -22.70 36.52
CA MET A 72 21.92 -23.81 37.19
C MET A 72 21.13 -25.13 37.05
N TRP A 73 19.80 -25.08 37.22
CA TRP A 73 18.94 -26.24 36.99
C TRP A 73 19.05 -26.74 35.55
N ALA A 74 19.02 -25.82 34.58
CA ALA A 74 19.17 -26.14 33.16
C ALA A 74 20.53 -26.77 32.85
N GLN A 75 21.61 -26.35 33.53
CA GLN A 75 22.94 -26.93 33.35
C GLN A 75 22.99 -28.38 33.84
N GLU A 76 22.36 -28.69 34.98
CA GLU A 76 22.30 -30.04 35.54
C GLU A 76 21.46 -31.01 34.69
N HIS A 77 20.45 -30.49 34.01
CA HIS A 77 19.51 -31.27 33.17
C HIS A 77 19.82 -31.16 31.67
N ALA A 78 20.97 -30.61 31.31
CA ALA A 78 21.37 -30.47 29.91
C ALA A 78 21.69 -31.83 29.29
N ASP A 79 21.18 -32.08 28.08
CA ASP A 79 21.50 -33.27 27.30
C ASP A 79 22.02 -32.87 25.92
N ALA A 80 22.96 -33.64 25.36
CA ALA A 80 23.50 -33.40 24.03
C ALA A 80 22.45 -33.55 22.92
N ARG A 81 21.33 -34.22 23.20
CA ARG A 81 20.22 -34.39 22.27
C ARG A 81 18.99 -33.58 22.68
N VAL A 82 18.46 -32.82 21.72
CA VAL A 82 17.27 -31.97 21.91
C VAL A 82 16.04 -32.79 22.32
N ASP A 83 15.86 -33.99 21.77
CA ASP A 83 14.71 -34.84 22.05
C ASP A 83 14.72 -35.42 23.48
N TYR A 84 15.91 -35.81 23.99
CA TYR A 84 16.09 -36.21 25.39
C TYR A 84 15.91 -35.05 26.36
N ALA A 85 16.46 -33.87 26.03
CA ALA A 85 16.26 -32.65 26.82
C ALA A 85 14.76 -32.27 26.93
N LEU A 86 14.01 -32.45 25.85
CA LEU A 86 12.57 -32.20 25.84
C LEU A 86 11.80 -33.24 26.66
N ASP A 87 12.17 -34.52 26.55
CA ASP A 87 11.57 -35.59 27.36
C ASP A 87 11.83 -35.39 28.86
N ASP A 88 13.03 -34.97 29.23
CA ASP A 88 13.36 -34.65 30.62
C ASP A 88 12.51 -33.50 31.16
N ARG A 89 12.32 -32.43 30.38
CA ARG A 89 11.42 -31.34 30.74
C ARG A 89 9.97 -31.80 30.92
N TYR A 90 9.48 -32.69 30.05
CA TYR A 90 8.13 -33.24 30.17
C TYR A 90 7.98 -34.11 31.43
N ARG A 91 9.00 -34.91 31.75
CA ARG A 91 9.04 -35.70 32.98
C ARG A 91 9.01 -34.80 34.21
N GLU A 92 9.75 -33.70 34.22
CA GLU A 92 9.78 -32.79 35.35
C GLU A 92 8.44 -32.06 35.55
N ASN A 93 7.82 -31.61 34.46
CA ASN A 93 6.46 -31.08 34.50
C ASN A 93 5.44 -32.09 35.06
N ALA A 94 5.58 -33.38 34.70
CA ALA A 94 4.72 -34.44 35.18
C ALA A 94 4.89 -34.69 36.68
N LYS A 95 6.13 -34.65 37.20
CA LYS A 95 6.40 -34.75 38.65
C LYS A 95 5.80 -33.57 39.42
N GLN A 96 5.99 -32.35 38.94
CA GLN A 96 5.40 -31.16 39.57
C GLN A 96 3.86 -31.23 39.62
N GLY A 97 3.24 -31.73 38.54
CA GLY A 97 1.80 -31.98 38.50
C GLY A 97 1.30 -33.06 39.46
N GLN A 98 2.15 -34.03 39.84
CA GLN A 98 1.82 -35.08 40.80
C GLN A 98 2.07 -34.67 42.26
N ASP A 99 3.21 -34.03 42.54
CA ASP A 99 3.62 -33.70 43.92
C ASP A 99 2.80 -32.56 44.54
N GLN A 100 2.25 -31.65 43.73
CA GLN A 100 1.48 -30.51 44.26
C GLN A 100 -0.04 -30.74 44.28
N GLY A 101 -0.56 -31.84 43.71
CA GLY A 101 -2.02 -32.00 43.49
C GLY A 101 -2.65 -30.81 42.73
N GLN A 102 -1.80 -29.99 42.12
CA GLN A 102 -2.08 -28.71 41.49
C GLN A 102 -1.54 -28.86 40.08
N PHE A 103 -2.45 -28.99 39.12
CA PHE A 103 -2.18 -28.44 37.80
C PHE A 103 -1.61 -27.03 37.99
N PRO A 104 -0.60 -26.59 37.23
CA PRO A 104 -0.12 -25.21 37.30
C PRO A 104 -1.35 -24.32 37.20
N TRP A 105 -1.71 -23.63 38.29
CA TRP A 105 -2.95 -22.89 38.35
C TRP A 105 -2.98 -21.93 37.17
N PRO A 106 -4.13 -21.74 36.50
CA PRO A 106 -4.26 -20.68 35.51
C PRO A 106 -3.92 -19.35 36.19
N TYR A 107 -2.68 -18.90 36.00
CA TYR A 107 -2.18 -17.63 36.50
C TYR A 107 -2.40 -16.61 35.40
N GLY A 108 -3.17 -15.57 35.72
CA GLY A 108 -3.41 -14.45 34.83
C GLY A 108 -3.02 -13.16 35.54
N THR A 109 -2.25 -12.32 34.87
CA THR A 109 -2.06 -10.93 35.28
C THR A 109 -2.98 -10.06 34.44
N ALA A 110 -3.84 -9.27 35.09
CA ALA A 110 -4.52 -8.18 34.42
C ALA A 110 -3.70 -6.91 34.67
N SER A 111 -3.21 -6.27 33.60
CA SER A 111 -2.61 -4.93 33.72
C SER A 111 -3.73 -3.93 33.99
N ASP A 112 -3.57 -3.10 35.02
CA ASP A 112 -4.43 -1.94 35.31
C ASP A 112 -3.91 -0.66 34.63
N SER A 113 -2.90 -0.80 33.77
CA SER A 113 -2.22 0.29 33.06
C SER A 113 -2.13 0.01 31.56
N ALA A 114 -1.68 1.00 30.80
CA ALA A 114 -1.39 0.83 29.36
C ALA A 114 -0.14 -0.03 29.10
N ALA A 115 0.60 -0.45 30.14
CA ALA A 115 1.77 -1.30 29.98
C ALA A 115 1.35 -2.77 29.80
N ALA A 116 1.71 -3.35 28.66
CA ALA A 116 1.56 -4.78 28.39
C ALA A 116 2.79 -5.55 28.88
N SER A 117 3.05 -5.56 30.19
CA SER A 117 3.89 -6.60 30.80
C SER A 117 2.94 -7.70 31.28
N GLY A 118 2.94 -8.83 30.57
CA GLY A 118 2.16 -10.02 30.92
C GLY A 118 3.06 -11.24 31.00
N PRO A 119 2.53 -12.39 31.49
CA PRO A 119 3.23 -13.67 31.46
C PRO A 119 3.71 -14.01 30.05
N ILE A 120 4.70 -14.91 29.98
CA ILE A 120 5.15 -15.54 28.73
C ILE A 120 3.89 -15.92 27.94
N PRO A 121 3.70 -15.41 26.71
CA PRO A 121 2.57 -15.79 25.88
C PRO A 121 2.49 -17.31 25.84
N ALA A 122 1.28 -17.86 25.96
CA ALA A 122 1.07 -19.31 25.88
C ALA A 122 1.67 -19.91 24.59
N ASP A 123 1.86 -19.08 23.57
CA ASP A 123 2.40 -19.45 22.26
C ASP A 123 3.94 -19.26 22.15
N SER A 124 4.67 -19.39 23.26
CA SER A 124 6.12 -19.22 23.28
C SER A 124 6.82 -20.15 24.27
N PHE A 125 8.11 -20.41 24.04
CA PHE A 125 8.95 -21.24 24.91
C PHE A 125 10.42 -20.85 24.78
N ARG A 126 11.24 -21.27 25.76
CA ARG A 126 12.67 -20.96 25.81
C ARG A 126 13.52 -22.21 26.00
N VAL A 127 14.71 -22.19 25.42
CA VAL A 127 15.70 -23.28 25.45
C VAL A 127 17.07 -22.71 25.76
N ALA A 128 17.79 -23.29 26.73
CA ALA A 128 19.17 -22.97 27.03
C ALA A 128 20.10 -23.95 26.28
N VAL A 129 21.14 -23.41 25.66
CA VAL A 129 22.21 -24.19 25.00
C VAL A 129 23.55 -23.79 25.59
N PHE A 130 24.30 -24.76 26.10
CA PHE A 130 25.57 -24.59 26.79
C PHE A 130 26.76 -24.70 25.84
N ASP A 131 27.97 -24.41 26.35
CA ASP A 131 29.22 -24.41 25.57
C ASP A 131 29.60 -25.81 25.07
N ASP A 132 29.29 -26.85 25.85
CA ASP A 132 29.48 -28.25 25.53
C ASP A 132 28.46 -28.81 24.50
N GLY A 133 27.51 -27.97 24.06
CA GLY A 133 26.42 -28.35 23.17
C GLY A 133 25.22 -28.98 23.90
N GLY A 134 25.24 -29.05 25.23
CA GLY A 134 24.12 -29.48 26.04
C GLY A 134 22.92 -28.54 25.88
N VAL A 135 21.73 -29.13 25.81
CA VAL A 135 20.46 -28.43 25.61
C VAL A 135 19.54 -28.71 26.78
N ALA A 136 18.87 -27.67 27.29
CA ALA A 136 17.86 -27.80 28.33
C ALA A 136 16.67 -26.87 28.08
N PHE A 137 15.45 -27.35 28.26
CA PHE A 137 14.25 -26.53 28.07
C PHE A 137 13.91 -25.77 29.35
N LEU A 138 13.95 -24.44 29.29
CA LEU A 138 13.57 -23.57 30.41
C LEU A 138 12.04 -23.54 30.59
N ASP A 139 11.30 -23.55 29.48
CA ASP A 139 9.83 -23.65 29.48
C ASP A 139 9.41 -24.76 28.52
N SER A 140 8.36 -25.51 28.87
CA SER A 140 7.86 -26.57 27.99
C SER A 140 6.98 -26.01 26.87
N GLY A 141 7.36 -26.27 25.62
CA GLY A 141 6.51 -26.03 24.44
C GLY A 141 5.32 -27.00 24.29
N GLN A 142 5.05 -27.85 25.30
CA GLN A 142 4.12 -28.99 25.23
C GLN A 142 2.66 -28.63 24.91
N TYR A 143 2.27 -27.38 25.16
CA TYR A 143 0.93 -26.87 24.88
C TYR A 143 0.85 -26.07 23.58
N VAL A 144 1.98 -25.92 22.88
CA VAL A 144 2.14 -24.97 21.78
C VAL A 144 2.33 -25.66 20.44
N MET A 145 3.13 -26.73 20.41
CA MET A 145 3.32 -27.52 19.19
C MET A 145 3.58 -28.99 19.50
N SER A 146 3.61 -29.82 18.44
CA SER A 146 3.90 -31.23 18.58
C SER A 146 5.35 -31.47 19.04
N TYR A 147 5.60 -32.63 19.64
CA TYR A 147 6.94 -33.03 20.09
C TYR A 147 7.96 -32.98 18.94
N GLU A 148 7.64 -33.61 17.80
CA GLU A 148 8.53 -33.66 16.63
C GLU A 148 8.79 -32.27 16.05
N ASP A 149 7.76 -31.43 15.98
CA ASP A 149 7.90 -30.05 15.49
C ASP A 149 8.80 -29.22 16.42
N THR A 150 8.68 -29.40 17.75
CA THR A 150 9.50 -28.71 18.74
C THR A 150 10.97 -29.06 18.57
N VAL A 151 11.28 -30.36 18.48
CA VAL A 151 12.65 -30.85 18.28
C VAL A 151 13.22 -30.29 16.97
N SER A 152 12.47 -30.43 15.87
CA SER A 152 12.93 -29.97 14.56
C SER A 152 13.15 -28.44 14.47
N LEU A 153 12.35 -27.65 15.19
CA LEU A 153 12.48 -26.20 15.25
C LEU A 153 13.73 -25.79 16.02
N VAL A 154 13.99 -26.43 17.15
CA VAL A 154 15.14 -26.13 18.02
C VAL A 154 16.44 -26.55 17.35
N GLU A 155 16.51 -27.77 16.79
CA GLU A 155 17.69 -28.24 16.04
C GLU A 155 18.04 -27.28 14.90
N ARG A 156 17.03 -26.89 14.10
CA ARG A 156 17.24 -25.93 13.01
C ARG A 156 17.75 -24.57 13.51
N ALA A 157 17.23 -24.07 14.63
CA ALA A 157 17.68 -22.79 15.18
C ALA A 157 19.12 -22.86 15.72
N ILE A 158 19.49 -24.00 16.33
CA ILE A 158 20.86 -24.27 16.79
C ILE A 158 21.81 -24.33 15.59
N ASP A 159 21.48 -25.08 14.54
CA ASP A 159 22.28 -25.18 13.31
C ASP A 159 22.50 -23.81 12.67
N VAL A 160 21.42 -23.04 12.51
CA VAL A 160 21.47 -21.68 11.94
C VAL A 160 22.34 -20.74 12.77
N ARG A 161 22.40 -20.93 14.10
CA ARG A 161 23.26 -20.13 14.96
C ARG A 161 24.72 -20.60 14.93
N ALA A 162 24.95 -21.92 14.84
CA ALA A 162 26.28 -22.51 14.72
C ALA A 162 26.98 -22.06 13.43
N ASP A 163 26.22 -21.91 12.33
CA ASP A 163 26.71 -21.39 11.05
C ASP A 163 27.01 -19.87 11.06
N GLY A 164 26.64 -19.13 12.12
CA GLY A 164 26.51 -17.68 12.12
C GLY A 164 27.71 -16.90 12.68
N GLY A 165 28.34 -16.07 11.85
CA GLY A 165 29.23 -14.98 12.26
C GLY A 165 28.56 -13.90 13.13
N PRO A 166 29.17 -12.71 13.31
CA PRO A 166 28.64 -11.67 14.22
C PRO A 166 27.27 -11.09 13.83
N LYS A 167 26.75 -11.41 12.63
CA LYS A 167 25.39 -11.07 12.20
C LYS A 167 24.52 -12.31 12.24
N MET A 168 23.44 -12.29 13.03
CA MET A 168 22.46 -13.37 13.00
C MET A 168 21.74 -13.39 11.64
N PRO A 169 21.62 -14.57 11.01
CA PRO A 169 20.81 -14.77 9.81
C PRO A 169 19.30 -14.66 10.12
N GLU A 170 18.46 -14.89 9.11
CA GLU A 170 17.01 -14.74 9.23
C GLU A 170 16.43 -15.62 10.35
N GLN A 171 15.76 -14.97 11.30
CA GLN A 171 15.28 -15.52 12.57
C GLN A 171 13.86 -16.12 12.49
N ILE A 172 13.43 -16.50 11.29
CA ILE A 172 12.09 -17.00 11.02
C ILE A 172 12.19 -18.47 10.57
N SER A 173 11.39 -19.34 11.17
CA SER A 173 11.36 -20.76 10.85
C SER A 173 9.93 -21.23 10.64
N LYS A 174 9.72 -22.04 9.60
CA LYS A 174 8.41 -22.63 9.31
C LYS A 174 8.43 -24.12 9.60
N VAL A 175 7.47 -24.58 10.39
CA VAL A 175 7.33 -25.97 10.82
C VAL A 175 5.86 -26.34 10.80
N SER A 176 5.50 -27.40 10.05
CA SER A 176 4.14 -27.96 9.97
C SER A 176 3.00 -26.94 9.75
N GLY A 177 3.27 -25.87 9.01
CA GLY A 177 2.31 -24.81 8.68
C GLY A 177 2.35 -23.61 9.62
N SER A 178 3.00 -23.72 10.78
CA SER A 178 3.24 -22.62 11.72
C SER A 178 4.49 -21.83 11.34
N THR A 179 4.47 -20.52 11.59
CA THR A 179 5.59 -19.61 11.39
C THR A 179 6.09 -19.10 12.73
N TRP A 180 7.34 -19.41 13.04
CA TRP A 180 7.99 -19.12 14.30
C TRP A 180 9.04 -18.04 14.12
N LEU A 181 9.04 -17.07 15.04
CA LEU A 181 10.08 -16.09 15.18
C LEU A 181 10.92 -16.46 16.40
N TRP A 182 12.24 -16.46 16.27
CA TRP A 182 13.12 -16.80 17.37
C TRP A 182 14.35 -15.91 17.45
N THR A 183 14.97 -15.82 18.60
CA THR A 183 16.21 -15.07 18.80
C THR A 183 17.01 -15.67 19.94
N THR A 184 18.24 -15.22 20.11
CA THR A 184 19.12 -15.70 21.19
C THR A 184 19.64 -14.56 22.05
N GLN A 185 19.86 -14.84 23.33
CA GLN A 185 20.61 -14.02 24.26
C GLN A 185 21.60 -14.90 25.03
N ILE A 186 22.72 -14.34 25.50
CA ILE A 186 23.60 -15.04 26.42
C ILE A 186 23.22 -14.63 27.84
N SER A 187 22.94 -15.62 28.67
CA SER A 187 22.69 -15.45 30.10
C SER A 187 23.83 -16.11 30.85
N ALA A 188 24.43 -15.40 31.80
CA ALA A 188 25.53 -15.90 32.61
C ALA A 188 25.25 -15.64 34.10
N THR A 189 25.73 -16.52 34.95
CA THR A 189 25.66 -16.40 36.40
C THR A 189 26.94 -16.90 37.05
N ASN A 190 27.27 -16.36 38.22
CA ASN A 190 28.38 -16.85 39.03
C ASN A 190 27.86 -17.95 39.98
N PRO A 191 28.27 -19.22 39.82
CA PRO A 191 27.80 -20.31 40.68
C PRO A 191 28.32 -20.20 42.13
N VAL A 192 29.38 -19.41 42.37
CA VAL A 192 30.02 -19.24 43.69
C VAL A 192 29.81 -17.81 44.22
N TYR A 193 28.62 -17.24 43.99
CA TYR A 193 28.28 -15.92 44.51
C TYR A 193 28.35 -15.86 46.05
N ASP A 194 29.13 -14.93 46.59
CA ASP A 194 29.21 -14.62 48.01
C ASP A 194 28.82 -13.14 48.25
N PRO A 195 27.71 -12.85 48.95
CA PRO A 195 27.32 -11.46 49.22
C PRO A 195 28.35 -10.67 50.06
N ALA A 196 29.30 -11.34 50.72
CA ALA A 196 30.40 -10.71 51.44
C ALA A 196 31.58 -10.31 50.54
N ASP A 197 31.66 -10.86 49.32
CA ASP A 197 32.69 -10.57 48.32
C ASP A 197 32.09 -9.79 47.13
N PRO A 198 32.34 -8.47 47.04
CA PRO A 198 31.87 -7.66 45.91
C PRO A 198 32.38 -8.14 44.55
N GLU A 199 33.55 -8.78 44.48
CA GLU A 199 34.11 -9.29 43.21
C GLU A 199 33.30 -10.48 42.69
N SER A 200 32.73 -11.30 43.57
CA SER A 200 31.85 -12.42 43.20
C SER A 200 30.54 -11.97 42.52
N SER A 201 30.16 -10.70 42.66
CA SER A 201 28.97 -10.11 42.01
C SER A 201 29.20 -9.61 40.58
N VAL A 202 30.46 -9.57 40.14
CA VAL A 202 30.84 -9.06 38.82
C VAL A 202 30.68 -10.16 37.77
N ILE A 203 29.91 -9.87 36.71
CA ILE A 203 29.74 -10.75 35.55
C ILE A 203 30.26 -10.01 34.31
N THR A 204 31.32 -10.53 33.70
CA THR A 204 31.87 -9.99 32.45
C THR A 204 31.04 -10.45 31.26
N LEU A 205 30.74 -9.55 30.32
CA LEU A 205 30.07 -9.86 29.06
C LEU A 205 31.04 -9.71 27.90
N TYR A 206 31.26 -10.77 27.13
CA TYR A 206 32.22 -10.77 26.03
C TYR A 206 31.57 -10.39 24.70
N ALA A 207 32.26 -9.53 23.95
CA ALA A 207 31.81 -9.12 22.62
C ALA A 207 31.95 -10.23 21.56
N SER A 208 32.77 -11.27 21.84
CA SER A 208 32.89 -12.48 21.01
C SER A 208 31.55 -13.21 20.89
N GLY A 209 30.75 -13.18 21.95
CA GLY A 209 29.56 -13.99 22.11
C GLY A 209 29.85 -15.49 22.12
N ASP A 210 31.11 -15.88 22.39
CA ASP A 210 31.53 -17.26 22.62
C ASP A 210 31.21 -17.66 24.07
N LEU A 211 30.67 -18.86 24.26
CA LEU A 211 30.28 -19.34 25.57
C LEU A 211 31.50 -19.81 26.38
N SER A 212 32.59 -20.25 25.71
CA SER A 212 33.79 -20.72 26.41
C SER A 212 34.50 -19.62 27.20
N ASP A 213 34.37 -18.36 26.78
CA ASP A 213 34.96 -17.22 27.49
C ASP A 213 34.40 -17.11 28.93
N TYR A 214 33.12 -17.42 29.11
CA TYR A 214 32.48 -17.42 30.43
C TYR A 214 32.95 -18.57 31.31
N GLY A 215 33.11 -19.76 30.73
CA GLY A 215 33.64 -20.92 31.44
C GLY A 215 35.06 -20.71 31.95
N ASN A 216 35.91 -20.00 31.18
CA ASN A 216 37.27 -19.64 31.59
C ASN A 216 37.30 -18.74 32.84
N ASP A 217 36.30 -17.90 33.02
CA ASP A 217 36.13 -17.02 34.20
C ASP A 217 35.35 -17.71 35.35
N GLY A 218 35.06 -19.01 35.23
CA GLY A 218 34.33 -19.79 36.24
C GLY A 218 32.83 -19.47 36.31
N LEU A 219 32.28 -18.83 35.28
CA LEU A 219 30.87 -18.49 35.17
C LEU A 219 30.10 -19.62 34.48
N VAL A 220 28.85 -19.81 34.89
CA VAL A 220 27.90 -20.67 34.16
C VAL A 220 27.17 -19.79 33.16
N ALA A 221 27.33 -20.08 31.86
CA ALA A 221 26.66 -19.35 30.80
C ALA A 221 25.93 -20.29 29.84
N ALA A 222 24.76 -19.84 29.38
CA ALA A 222 24.03 -20.50 28.31
C ALA A 222 23.54 -19.47 27.30
N ARG A 223 23.46 -19.90 26.03
CA ARG A 223 22.73 -19.19 25.00
C ARG A 223 21.27 -19.60 25.09
N VAL A 224 20.44 -18.66 25.53
CA VAL A 224 18.99 -18.83 25.65
C VAL A 224 18.33 -18.46 24.33
N PHE A 225 17.69 -19.44 23.70
CA PHE A 225 16.79 -19.26 22.58
C PHE A 225 15.39 -18.97 23.09
N ALA A 226 14.73 -17.96 22.54
CA ALA A 226 13.31 -17.69 22.73
C ALA A 226 12.58 -17.87 21.41
N PHE A 227 11.44 -18.56 21.44
CA PHE A 227 10.60 -18.86 20.29
C PHE A 227 9.20 -18.31 20.52
N VAL A 228 8.63 -17.64 19.52
CA VAL A 228 7.27 -17.09 19.54
C VAL A 228 6.54 -17.48 18.26
N ASP A 229 5.32 -17.99 18.39
CA ASP A 229 4.46 -18.25 17.24
C ASP A 229 3.93 -16.92 16.66
N ILE A 230 4.27 -16.64 15.41
CA ILE A 230 3.78 -15.48 14.65
C ILE A 230 2.78 -15.89 13.56
N THR A 231 2.29 -17.13 13.58
CA THR A 231 1.26 -17.63 12.68
C THR A 231 -0.01 -16.77 12.71
N PRO A 232 -0.54 -16.33 13.87
CA PRO A 232 -1.69 -15.43 13.92
C PRO A 232 -1.41 -14.11 13.18
N SER A 233 -0.25 -13.51 13.44
CA SER A 233 0.20 -12.26 12.81
C SER A 233 0.33 -12.38 11.29
N VAL A 234 0.96 -13.45 10.80
CA VAL A 234 1.10 -13.73 9.36
C VAL A 234 -0.26 -13.98 8.71
N THR A 235 -1.14 -14.73 9.39
CA THR A 235 -2.48 -15.05 8.90
C THR A 235 -3.34 -13.80 8.82
N GLN A 236 -3.30 -12.94 9.84
CA GLN A 236 -4.00 -11.66 9.85
C GLN A 236 -3.50 -10.74 8.73
N LEU A 237 -2.18 -10.69 8.48
CA LEU A 237 -1.61 -9.87 7.41
C LEU A 237 -2.03 -10.36 6.01
N LYS A 238 -2.15 -11.69 5.82
CA LYS A 238 -2.67 -12.31 4.59
C LYS A 238 -4.16 -12.00 4.40
N TRP A 239 -4.96 -12.13 5.46
CA TRP A 239 -6.38 -11.77 5.42
C TRP A 239 -6.59 -10.29 5.12
N LEU A 240 -5.79 -9.41 5.73
CA LEU A 240 -5.81 -7.98 5.45
C LEU A 240 -5.45 -7.69 3.98
N ALA A 241 -4.42 -8.33 3.42
CA ALA A 241 -4.10 -8.22 2.00
C ALA A 241 -5.28 -8.63 1.11
N LEU A 242 -5.96 -9.74 1.43
CA LEU A 242 -7.12 -10.22 0.69
C LEU A 242 -8.26 -9.20 0.74
N VAL A 243 -8.61 -8.71 1.93
CA VAL A 243 -9.69 -7.72 2.11
C VAL A 243 -9.37 -6.41 1.38
N LEU A 244 -8.15 -5.89 1.50
CA LEU A 244 -7.71 -4.69 0.79
C LEU A 244 -7.70 -4.91 -0.73
N GLY A 245 -7.32 -6.11 -1.19
CA GLY A 245 -7.38 -6.48 -2.61
C GLY A 245 -8.81 -6.47 -3.15
N VAL A 246 -9.74 -7.13 -2.45
CA VAL A 246 -11.17 -7.16 -2.84
C VAL A 246 -11.79 -5.76 -2.79
N ALA A 247 -11.55 -5.02 -1.70
CA ALA A 247 -12.02 -3.65 -1.55
C ALA A 247 -11.42 -2.73 -2.63
N GLY A 248 -10.16 -2.93 -3.00
CA GLY A 248 -9.49 -2.21 -4.08
C GLY A 248 -10.14 -2.46 -5.43
N VAL A 249 -10.41 -3.72 -5.78
CA VAL A 249 -11.10 -4.07 -7.04
C VAL A 249 -12.51 -3.49 -7.08
N ALA A 250 -13.28 -3.64 -6.00
CA ALA A 250 -14.62 -3.06 -5.89
C ALA A 250 -14.61 -1.53 -5.97
N GLY A 251 -13.67 -0.90 -5.26
CA GLY A 251 -13.46 0.56 -5.27
C GLY A 251 -13.09 1.07 -6.66
N CYS A 252 -12.16 0.41 -7.35
CA CYS A 252 -11.81 0.71 -8.74
C CYS A 252 -13.03 0.60 -9.67
N ALA A 253 -13.83 -0.46 -9.55
CA ALA A 253 -15.03 -0.63 -10.36
C ALA A 253 -16.04 0.51 -10.14
N VAL A 254 -16.29 0.90 -8.88
CA VAL A 254 -17.17 2.03 -8.55
C VAL A 254 -16.59 3.34 -9.08
N LEU A 255 -15.30 3.60 -8.89
CA LEU A 255 -14.63 4.81 -9.39
C LEU A 255 -14.73 4.93 -10.91
N VAL A 256 -14.50 3.83 -11.64
CA VAL A 256 -14.65 3.79 -13.11
C VAL A 256 -16.07 4.16 -13.52
N LEU A 257 -17.09 3.60 -12.85
CA LEU A 257 -18.51 3.87 -13.14
C LEU A 257 -18.87 5.34 -12.85
N VAL A 258 -18.40 5.89 -11.74
CA VAL A 258 -18.62 7.29 -11.35
C VAL A 258 -17.93 8.23 -12.33
N CYS A 259 -16.64 8.00 -12.63
CA CYS A 259 -15.88 8.78 -13.61
C CYS A 259 -16.58 8.78 -14.97
N ARG A 260 -17.11 7.62 -15.41
CA ARG A 260 -17.88 7.53 -16.66
C ARG A 260 -19.11 8.43 -16.64
N LYS A 261 -19.93 8.39 -15.57
CA LYS A 261 -21.10 9.27 -15.45
C LYS A 261 -20.76 10.76 -15.41
N ILE A 262 -19.65 11.13 -14.76
CA ILE A 262 -19.20 12.53 -14.68
C ILE A 262 -18.74 13.02 -16.05
N ILE A 263 -17.91 12.25 -16.75
CA ILE A 263 -17.38 12.62 -18.08
C ILE A 263 -18.52 12.73 -19.10
N ASP A 264 -19.46 11.77 -19.09
CA ASP A 264 -20.62 11.81 -19.99
C ASP A 264 -21.42 13.11 -19.80
N ARG A 265 -21.66 13.52 -18.55
CA ARG A 265 -22.38 14.76 -18.24
C ARG A 265 -21.58 16.02 -18.57
N ALA A 266 -20.26 16.00 -18.37
CA ALA A 266 -19.40 17.15 -18.62
C ALA A 266 -19.21 17.46 -20.11
N LEU A 267 -19.33 16.45 -20.99
CA LEU A 267 -19.16 16.63 -22.44
C LEU A 267 -20.42 17.12 -23.17
N VAL A 268 -21.61 16.95 -22.60
CA VAL A 268 -22.88 17.44 -23.18
C VAL A 268 -22.85 18.95 -23.48
N PRO A 269 -22.54 19.86 -22.52
CA PRO A 269 -22.56 21.29 -22.79
C PRO A 269 -21.49 21.73 -23.80
N VAL A 270 -20.38 21.00 -23.88
CA VAL A 270 -19.30 21.25 -24.86
C VAL A 270 -19.77 20.91 -26.28
N ALA A 271 -20.47 19.79 -26.45
CA ALA A 271 -21.03 19.44 -27.75
C ALA A 271 -22.12 20.43 -28.19
N GLU A 272 -22.97 20.88 -27.26
CA GLU A 272 -24.02 21.88 -27.54
C GLU A 272 -23.45 23.26 -27.89
N SER A 273 -22.37 23.70 -27.24
CA SER A 273 -21.74 24.99 -27.57
C SER A 273 -21.09 24.96 -28.96
N GLN A 274 -20.42 23.85 -29.32
CA GLN A 274 -19.85 23.67 -30.66
C GLN A 274 -20.92 23.59 -31.75
N ALA A 275 -22.05 22.92 -31.48
CA ALA A 275 -23.18 22.87 -32.41
C ALA A 275 -23.74 24.28 -32.67
N ARG A 276 -23.97 25.07 -31.60
CA ARG A 276 -24.42 26.46 -31.70
C ARG A 276 -23.44 27.35 -32.46
N GLN A 277 -22.14 27.19 -32.25
CA GLN A 277 -21.12 27.93 -33.00
C GLN A 277 -21.16 27.60 -34.50
N ARG A 278 -21.37 26.34 -34.89
CA ARG A 278 -21.49 25.95 -36.30
C ARG A 278 -22.73 26.53 -36.95
N GLU A 279 -23.87 26.49 -36.26
CA GLU A 279 -25.12 27.06 -36.76
C GLU A 279 -25.00 28.58 -36.96
N PHE A 280 -24.38 29.27 -36.01
CA PHE A 280 -24.08 30.70 -36.12
C PHE A 280 -23.22 31.01 -37.36
N LEU A 281 -22.13 30.26 -37.59
CA LEU A 281 -21.26 30.45 -38.75
C LEU A 281 -21.97 30.20 -40.09
N ILE A 282 -22.83 29.17 -40.15
CA ILE A 282 -23.60 28.86 -41.36
C ILE A 282 -24.60 30.00 -41.65
N LYS A 283 -25.33 30.45 -40.61
CA LYS A 283 -26.29 31.55 -40.74
C LYS A 283 -25.61 32.85 -41.15
N ALA A 284 -24.50 33.20 -40.49
CA ALA A 284 -23.67 34.35 -40.84
C ALA A 284 -23.19 34.29 -42.31
N SER A 285 -22.71 33.12 -42.76
CA SER A 285 -22.27 32.94 -44.15
C SER A 285 -23.41 33.10 -45.15
N HIS A 286 -24.59 32.58 -44.84
CA HIS A 286 -25.78 32.75 -45.68
C HIS A 286 -26.26 34.19 -45.73
N GLU A 287 -26.23 34.90 -44.59
CA GLU A 287 -26.61 36.31 -44.54
C GLU A 287 -25.59 37.20 -45.26
N LEU A 288 -24.31 36.88 -45.29
CA LEU A 288 -23.32 37.67 -46.05
C LEU A 288 -23.32 37.35 -47.55
N LYS A 289 -23.62 36.10 -47.94
CA LYS A 289 -23.60 35.66 -49.35
C LYS A 289 -24.64 36.36 -50.21
N THR A 290 -25.83 36.61 -49.69
CA THR A 290 -26.95 37.21 -50.44
C THR A 290 -26.64 38.63 -50.94
N PRO A 291 -26.25 39.60 -50.10
CA PRO A 291 -25.89 40.94 -50.58
C PRO A 291 -24.62 40.93 -51.44
N MET A 292 -23.65 40.03 -51.18
CA MET A 292 -22.50 39.83 -52.08
C MET A 292 -22.91 39.40 -53.50
N ALA A 293 -23.89 38.49 -53.63
CA ALA A 293 -24.39 38.05 -54.92
C ALA A 293 -25.18 39.15 -55.64
N SER A 294 -25.96 39.94 -54.90
CA SER A 294 -26.64 41.15 -55.40
C SER A 294 -25.64 42.17 -55.93
N LEU A 295 -24.61 42.48 -55.13
CA LEU A 295 -23.53 43.39 -55.48
C LEU A 295 -22.81 42.96 -56.76
N SER A 296 -22.47 41.66 -56.86
CA SER A 296 -21.84 41.10 -58.06
C SER A 296 -22.74 41.23 -59.29
N SER A 297 -24.04 40.94 -59.17
CA SER A 297 -24.98 41.08 -60.28
C SER A 297 -25.16 42.53 -60.71
N ASN A 298 -25.18 43.47 -59.75
CA ASN A 298 -25.27 44.90 -60.03
C ASN A 298 -23.99 45.42 -60.70
N LEU A 299 -22.83 44.89 -60.31
CA LEU A 299 -21.54 45.19 -60.94
C LEU A 299 -21.47 44.63 -62.37
N ASP A 300 -21.92 43.39 -62.58
CA ASP A 300 -21.97 42.76 -63.90
C ASP A 300 -22.87 43.56 -64.87
N ALA A 301 -24.01 44.06 -64.39
CA ALA A 301 -24.90 44.93 -65.16
C ALA A 301 -24.25 46.28 -65.52
N LEU A 302 -23.43 46.85 -64.63
CA LEU A 302 -22.67 48.08 -64.90
C LEU A 302 -21.60 47.84 -65.97
N VAL A 303 -20.85 46.73 -65.86
CA VAL A 303 -19.78 46.37 -66.81
C VAL A 303 -20.35 46.07 -68.20
N ALA A 304 -21.50 45.39 -68.27
CA ALA A 304 -22.20 45.09 -69.51
C ALA A 304 -22.62 46.37 -70.28
N ASN A 305 -22.83 47.48 -69.56
CA ASN A 305 -23.20 48.79 -70.13
C ASN A 305 -22.03 49.79 -70.08
N SER A 306 -20.78 49.32 -70.16
CA SER A 306 -19.56 50.15 -70.02
C SER A 306 -19.39 51.31 -71.00
N ALA A 307 -20.14 51.35 -72.12
CA ALA A 307 -20.14 52.46 -73.07
C ALA A 307 -21.05 53.63 -72.66
N GLU A 308 -21.90 53.44 -71.65
CA GLU A 308 -22.81 54.47 -71.16
C GLU A 308 -22.19 55.34 -70.07
N THR A 309 -22.68 56.57 -69.92
CA THR A 309 -22.17 57.51 -68.92
C THR A 309 -22.49 57.06 -67.48
N VAL A 310 -21.65 57.45 -66.52
CA VAL A 310 -21.90 57.18 -65.09
C VAL A 310 -23.27 57.74 -64.64
N ALA A 311 -23.68 58.89 -65.19
CA ALA A 311 -24.96 59.51 -64.89
C ALA A 311 -26.17 58.68 -65.38
N SER A 312 -26.06 57.97 -66.49
CA SER A 312 -27.15 57.11 -67.00
C SER A 312 -27.24 55.76 -66.29
N GLN A 313 -26.20 55.36 -65.55
CA GLN A 313 -26.12 54.10 -64.80
C GLN A 313 -26.28 54.28 -63.28
N GLU A 314 -26.78 55.45 -62.83
CA GLU A 314 -26.92 55.83 -61.42
C GLU A 314 -27.61 54.74 -60.58
N ARG A 315 -28.63 54.08 -61.13
CA ARG A 315 -29.37 53.01 -60.47
C ARG A 315 -28.46 51.87 -60.00
N TRP A 316 -27.52 51.42 -60.83
CA TRP A 316 -26.61 50.33 -60.50
C TRP A 316 -25.60 50.76 -59.43
N THR A 317 -25.04 51.97 -59.56
CA THR A 317 -24.13 52.54 -58.57
C THR A 317 -24.79 52.77 -57.21
N LYS A 318 -26.08 53.13 -57.20
CA LYS A 318 -26.88 53.30 -55.99
C LYS A 318 -27.19 51.95 -55.32
N ASN A 319 -27.64 50.96 -56.08
CA ASN A 319 -27.91 49.62 -55.57
C ASN A 319 -26.64 48.97 -54.98
N MET A 320 -25.48 49.13 -55.64
CA MET A 320 -24.21 48.63 -55.11
C MET A 320 -23.81 49.31 -53.79
N ARG A 321 -24.12 50.60 -53.63
CA ARG A 321 -23.89 51.31 -52.36
C ARG A 321 -24.80 50.79 -51.25
N GLU A 322 -26.07 50.54 -51.56
CA GLU A 322 -27.02 49.93 -50.62
C GLU A 322 -26.60 48.52 -50.21
N ASP A 323 -26.15 47.67 -51.15
CA ASP A 323 -25.63 46.31 -50.84
C ASP A 323 -24.38 46.35 -49.94
N ILE A 324 -23.49 47.35 -50.12
CA ILE A 324 -22.29 47.55 -49.29
C ILE A 324 -22.67 48.01 -47.87
N ASP A 325 -23.60 48.96 -47.74
CA ASP A 325 -24.07 49.44 -46.45
C ASP A 325 -24.78 48.30 -45.68
N GLU A 326 -25.55 47.46 -46.37
CA GLU A 326 -26.17 46.27 -45.81
C GLU A 326 -25.15 45.21 -45.34
N LEU A 327 -24.09 44.97 -46.12
CA LEU A 327 -22.97 44.09 -45.73
C LEU A 327 -22.25 44.61 -44.48
N ALA A 328 -22.00 45.91 -44.41
CA ALA A 328 -21.34 46.54 -43.27
C ALA A 328 -22.20 46.39 -42.00
N ASP A 329 -23.50 46.66 -42.09
CA ASP A 329 -24.46 46.52 -40.99
C ASP A 329 -24.59 45.06 -40.50
N ARG A 330 -24.67 44.08 -41.42
CA ARG A 330 -24.67 42.64 -41.05
C ARG A 330 -23.38 42.22 -40.37
N THR A 331 -22.21 42.71 -40.83
CA THR A 331 -20.91 42.38 -40.23
C THR A 331 -20.76 42.96 -38.83
N CYS A 332 -21.20 44.20 -38.61
CA CYS A 332 -21.24 44.80 -37.27
C CYS A 332 -22.15 44.02 -36.31
N ARG A 333 -23.35 43.61 -36.76
CA ARG A 333 -24.25 42.75 -35.96
C ARG A 333 -23.61 41.43 -35.56
N LEU A 334 -22.89 40.77 -36.48
CA LEU A 334 -22.19 39.53 -36.19
C LEU A 334 -21.05 39.71 -35.19
N LEU A 335 -20.32 40.84 -35.27
CA LEU A 335 -19.26 41.18 -34.32
C LEU A 335 -19.84 41.42 -32.92
N ASP A 336 -20.93 42.18 -32.82
CA ASP A 336 -21.62 42.45 -31.56
C ASP A 336 -22.09 41.15 -30.89
N LEU A 337 -22.69 40.22 -31.64
CA LEU A 337 -23.14 38.90 -31.15
C LEU A 337 -22.00 38.03 -30.60
N VAL A 338 -20.78 38.17 -31.11
CA VAL A 338 -19.60 37.43 -30.64
C VAL A 338 -18.98 38.09 -29.41
N THR A 339 -19.01 39.43 -29.32
CA THR A 339 -18.41 40.18 -28.22
C THR A 339 -19.33 40.37 -27.00
N ASP A 340 -20.66 40.37 -27.21
CA ASP A 340 -21.65 40.60 -26.15
C ASP A 340 -22.94 39.77 -26.41
N PRO A 341 -22.93 38.47 -26.04
CA PRO A 341 -24.03 37.56 -26.34
C PRO A 341 -25.34 37.88 -25.61
N GLU A 342 -25.33 38.65 -24.52
CA GLU A 342 -26.56 39.03 -23.79
C GLU A 342 -27.30 40.22 -24.43
N ARG A 343 -26.64 40.97 -25.32
CA ARG A 343 -27.24 42.13 -26.00
C ARG A 343 -28.03 41.77 -27.25
N GLY A 344 -27.82 40.56 -27.81
CA GLY A 344 -28.45 40.09 -29.04
C GLY A 344 -29.92 39.69 -28.92
N ASP A 345 -30.38 39.28 -27.73
CA ASP A 345 -31.76 38.82 -27.50
C ASP A 345 -32.77 39.97 -27.23
N SER A 346 -32.30 41.22 -27.12
CA SER A 346 -33.16 42.34 -26.71
C SER A 346 -33.98 42.98 -27.85
N LYS A 347 -33.90 42.47 -29.08
CA LYS A 347 -34.55 43.10 -30.26
C LYS A 347 -35.11 42.12 -31.31
N ALA A 348 -35.58 40.94 -30.89
CA ALA A 348 -36.41 40.07 -31.74
C ALA A 348 -37.90 40.32 -31.51
#